data_AF-T1KLW3-F1
#
_entry.id   AF-T1KLW3-F1
#
_cell.length_a   1.000
_cell.length_b   1.000
_cell.length_c   1.000
_cell.angle_alpha   90.00
_cell.angle_beta   90.00
_cell.angle_gamma   90.00
#
_symmetry.space_group_name_H-M   'P 1'
#
loop_
_entity.id
_entity.type
_entity.pdbx_description
1 polymer ?
#
loop_
_entity_poly.entity_id
_entity_poly.type
_entity_poly.pdbx_seq_one_letter_code
_entity_poly.pdbx_strand_id
1 'polypeptide(L)'
;MLDPDFENNSIPFINWSAPFYGRRAGNPGIYTKAACYEICNNMKRHGWTKEWDDVGQVPYAYHEDQWVGYEDEESLMIKMKLIKDEGYGGAMIWSIDMDDFNGECGNKNALLQVINDNLKC
;
A
#
# COMPACT_ATOMS: atom_id res chain seq x y z
N MET A 1 -11.58 9.90 -2.28
CA MET A 1 -11.94 10.70 -3.49
C MET A 1 -11.03 10.19 -4.57
N LEU A 2 -11.58 9.48 -5.57
CA LEU A 2 -10.82 9.02 -6.73
C LEU A 2 -10.24 10.26 -7.42
N ASP A 3 -8.98 10.17 -7.82
CA ASP A 3 -8.31 11.23 -8.56
C ASP A 3 -9.08 11.51 -9.86
N PRO A 4 -9.53 12.74 -10.15
CA PRO A 4 -10.27 13.06 -11.36
C PRO A 4 -9.48 12.85 -12.68
N ASP A 5 -8.20 12.50 -12.63
CA ASP A 5 -7.40 12.21 -13.84
C ASP A 5 -7.61 10.79 -14.42
N PHE A 6 -8.40 9.92 -13.78
CA PHE A 6 -8.64 8.55 -14.26
C PHE A 6 -9.65 8.42 -15.42
N GLU A 7 -10.40 9.45 -15.77
CA GLU A 7 -11.52 9.30 -16.73
C GLU A 7 -11.13 9.28 -18.21
N ASN A 8 -9.88 9.60 -18.59
CA ASN A 8 -9.61 9.98 -19.99
C ASN A 8 -8.40 9.35 -20.70
N ASN A 9 -7.88 8.19 -20.29
CA ASN A 9 -7.01 7.42 -21.19
C ASN A 9 -7.13 5.91 -21.02
N SER A 10 -7.51 5.29 -22.15
CA SER A 10 -7.63 3.88 -22.45
C SER A 10 -6.62 2.97 -21.73
N ILE A 11 -7.14 1.83 -21.25
CA ILE A 11 -6.57 0.83 -20.32
C ILE A 11 -6.70 1.28 -18.86
N PRO A 12 -7.63 0.70 -18.06
CA PRO A 12 -7.86 1.10 -16.67
C PRO A 12 -6.69 0.62 -15.81
N PHE A 13 -5.63 1.42 -15.72
CA PHE A 13 -4.55 1.23 -14.78
C PHE A 13 -4.90 1.95 -13.48
N ILE A 14 -5.16 1.17 -12.43
CA ILE A 14 -5.35 1.69 -11.08
C ILE A 14 -3.97 2.03 -10.49
N ASN A 15 -3.70 3.31 -10.21
CA ASN A 15 -2.53 3.78 -9.45
C ASN A 15 -2.91 3.91 -7.97
N TRP A 16 -2.53 2.93 -7.14
CA TRP A 16 -3.01 2.84 -5.75
C TRP A 16 -1.95 2.94 -4.66
N SER A 17 -0.67 2.98 -5.04
CA SER A 17 0.45 2.75 -4.13
C SER A 17 1.14 4.04 -3.63
N ALA A 18 0.49 5.19 -3.75
CA ALA A 18 0.95 6.38 -3.04
C ALA A 18 0.40 6.37 -1.60
N PRO A 19 1.25 6.35 -0.55
CA PRO A 19 0.77 6.52 0.82
C PRO A 19 0.01 7.85 0.93
N PHE A 20 -1.26 7.79 1.34
CA PHE A 20 -2.09 8.97 1.49
C PHE A 20 -1.81 9.67 2.83
N TYR A 21 -1.24 10.87 2.77
CA TYR A 21 -1.11 11.76 3.92
C TYR A 21 -2.47 12.39 4.22
N GLY A 22 -3.15 11.94 5.27
CA GLY A 22 -4.32 12.65 5.81
C GLY A 22 -3.93 14.04 6.36
N ARG A 23 -4.90 14.93 6.59
CA ARG A 23 -4.70 16.29 7.14
C ARG A 23 -4.04 16.36 8.54
N ARG A 24 -3.69 15.21 9.14
CA ARG A 24 -2.93 15.03 10.39
C ARG A 24 -1.84 13.97 10.25
N ALA A 25 -1.41 13.64 9.03
CA ALA A 25 -0.25 12.79 8.86
C ALA A 25 0.94 13.52 9.49
N GLY A 26 1.57 12.87 10.47
CA GLY A 26 2.69 13.42 11.20
C GLY A 26 3.90 13.65 10.31
N ASN A 27 5.06 13.84 10.93
CA ASN A 27 6.30 14.09 10.23
C ASN A 27 6.64 12.91 9.29
N PRO A 28 7.09 13.19 8.06
CA PRO A 28 7.50 12.14 7.13
C PRO A 28 8.62 11.26 7.72
N GLY A 29 8.56 9.95 7.44
CA GLY A 29 9.62 8.99 7.75
C GLY A 29 11.01 9.43 7.25
N ILE A 30 12.05 8.99 7.96
CA ILE A 30 13.42 9.53 7.89
C ILE A 30 14.04 9.41 6.48
N TYR A 31 13.68 8.39 5.68
CA TYR A 31 14.32 8.15 4.38
C TYR A 31 13.39 8.40 3.19
N THR A 32 12.22 7.76 3.16
CA THR A 32 11.31 7.78 1.99
C THR A 32 9.91 8.27 2.34
N LYS A 33 9.76 8.84 3.54
CA LYS A 33 8.55 9.45 4.06
C LYS A 33 7.43 8.47 4.45
N ALA A 34 7.33 7.27 3.85
CA ALA A 34 6.43 6.16 4.24
C ALA A 34 6.65 4.84 3.43
N ALA A 35 7.87 4.31 3.30
CA ALA A 35 8.04 3.03 2.60
C ALA A 35 7.56 1.83 3.44
N CYS A 36 7.13 0.75 2.79
CA CYS A 36 6.53 -0.42 3.47
C CYS A 36 7.49 -1.05 4.49
N TYR A 37 8.79 -1.08 4.18
CA TYR A 37 9.82 -1.56 5.10
C TYR A 37 10.03 -0.65 6.33
N GLU A 38 9.84 0.67 6.19
CA GLU A 38 9.92 1.61 7.32
C GLU A 38 8.73 1.42 8.27
N ILE A 39 7.53 1.20 7.73
CA ILE A 39 6.28 1.04 8.50
C ILE A 39 6.35 -0.20 9.39
N CYS A 40 6.82 -1.34 8.87
CA CYS A 40 6.93 -2.53 9.72
C CYS A 40 8.05 -2.42 10.76
N ASN A 41 9.16 -1.74 10.46
CA ASN A 41 10.18 -1.44 11.47
C ASN A 41 9.60 -0.58 12.61
N ASN A 42 8.75 0.40 12.28
CA ASN A 42 8.02 1.21 13.25
C ASN A 42 7.06 0.39 14.12
N MET A 43 6.31 -0.55 13.54
CA MET A 43 5.46 -1.49 14.29
C MET A 43 6.27 -2.41 15.22
N LYS A 44 7.41 -2.93 14.76
CA LYS A 44 8.23 -3.87 15.55
C LYS A 44 9.00 -3.21 16.69
N ARG A 45 9.48 -1.97 16.50
CA ARG A 45 10.50 -1.35 17.38
C ARG A 45 10.07 -0.07 18.05
N HIS A 46 9.03 0.59 17.57
CA HIS A 46 8.67 1.95 17.98
C HIS A 46 7.25 2.07 18.53
N GLY A 47 6.60 0.95 18.86
CA GLY A 47 5.31 0.95 19.58
C GLY A 47 4.10 1.38 18.77
N TRP A 48 4.19 1.37 17.43
CA TRP A 48 3.07 1.75 16.58
C TRP A 48 1.91 0.76 16.69
N THR A 49 0.68 1.28 16.74
CA THR A 49 -0.55 0.47 16.73
C THR A 49 -1.06 0.38 15.32
N LYS A 50 -1.28 -0.86 14.83
CA LYS A 50 -1.94 -1.15 13.55
C LYS A 50 -3.44 -1.30 13.78
N GLU A 51 -4.24 -0.69 12.93
CA GLU A 51 -5.69 -0.83 12.84
C GLU A 51 -6.11 -1.04 11.38
N TRP A 52 -7.38 -1.40 11.17
CA TRP A 52 -7.97 -1.63 9.86
C TRP A 52 -9.11 -0.64 9.59
N ASP A 53 -9.18 -0.08 8.37
CA ASP A 53 -10.31 0.71 7.91
C ASP A 53 -11.29 -0.19 7.13
N ASP A 54 -12.42 -0.52 7.76
CA ASP A 54 -13.48 -1.34 7.16
C ASP A 54 -14.14 -0.68 5.93
N VAL A 55 -14.07 0.63 5.77
CA VAL A 55 -14.65 1.33 4.61
C VAL A 55 -13.66 1.35 3.46
N GLY A 56 -12.42 1.73 3.74
CA GLY A 56 -11.33 1.79 2.77
C GLY A 56 -10.76 0.42 2.40
N GLN A 57 -10.99 -0.61 3.22
CA GLN A 57 -10.40 -1.95 3.11
C GLN A 57 -8.86 -1.87 3.05
N VAL A 58 -8.28 -1.06 3.93
CA VAL A 58 -6.83 -0.79 4.01
C VAL A 58 -6.36 -0.72 5.46
N PRO A 59 -5.10 -1.08 5.74
CA PRO A 59 -4.52 -0.89 7.06
C PRO A 59 -4.08 0.57 7.27
N TYR A 60 -4.07 0.98 8.52
CA TYR A 60 -3.37 2.18 8.96
C TYR A 60 -2.65 1.92 10.27
N ALA A 61 -1.61 2.70 10.55
CA ALA A 61 -0.88 2.63 11.80
C ALA A 61 -0.63 4.02 12.38
N TYR A 62 -0.59 4.11 13.71
CA TYR A 62 -0.35 5.37 14.39
C TYR A 62 0.46 5.20 15.67
N HIS A 63 1.15 6.27 16.06
CA HIS A 63 1.88 6.39 17.31
C HIS A 63 1.96 7.87 17.70
N GLU A 64 1.44 8.23 18.88
CA GLU A 64 1.37 9.63 19.35
C GLU A 64 0.70 10.57 18.33
N ASP A 65 1.46 11.50 17.75
CA ASP A 65 1.01 12.48 16.76
C ASP A 65 1.29 12.03 15.30
N GLN A 66 1.78 10.80 15.11
CA GLN A 66 2.10 10.20 13.82
C GLN A 66 1.01 9.24 13.37
N TRP A 67 0.66 9.29 12.09
CA TRP A 67 -0.32 8.39 11.47
C TRP A 67 0.10 8.12 10.02
N VAL A 68 -0.01 6.87 9.59
CA VAL A 68 0.30 6.41 8.23
C VAL A 68 -0.77 5.43 7.75
N GLY A 69 -1.33 5.70 6.56
CA GLY A 69 -2.12 4.73 5.80
C GLY A 69 -1.23 4.05 4.78
N TYR A 70 -1.34 2.73 4.65
CA TYR A 70 -0.45 1.95 3.79
C TYR A 70 -1.17 0.74 3.18
N GLU A 71 -0.45 -0.04 2.37
CA GLU A 71 -0.94 -1.30 1.81
C GLU A 71 -0.23 -2.47 2.48
N ASP A 72 -0.96 -3.55 2.75
CA ASP A 72 -0.40 -4.84 3.11
C ASP A 72 -0.92 -5.94 2.18
N GLU A 73 -0.53 -7.18 2.43
CA GLU A 73 -0.95 -8.31 1.62
C GLU A 73 -2.48 -8.48 1.60
N GLU A 74 -3.18 -8.16 2.69
CA GLU A 74 -4.64 -8.28 2.79
C GLU A 74 -5.35 -7.24 1.92
N SER A 75 -4.96 -5.97 2.02
CA SER A 75 -5.56 -4.91 1.20
C SER A 75 -5.25 -5.07 -0.29
N LEU A 76 -4.06 -5.58 -0.64
CA LEU A 76 -3.72 -5.92 -2.01
C LEU A 76 -4.53 -7.10 -2.54
N MET A 77 -4.77 -8.14 -1.74
CA MET A 77 -5.62 -9.27 -2.16
C MET A 77 -7.04 -8.80 -2.53
N ILE A 78 -7.61 -7.86 -1.76
CA ILE A 78 -8.92 -7.27 -2.04
C ILE A 78 -8.89 -6.51 -3.37
N LYS A 79 -7.83 -5.73 -3.65
CA LYS A 79 -7.67 -5.00 -4.92
C LYS A 79 -7.44 -5.93 -6.10
N MET A 80 -6.69 -7.00 -5.92
CA MET A 80 -6.50 -8.01 -6.97
C MET A 80 -7.81 -8.71 -7.32
N LYS A 81 -8.66 -8.96 -6.32
CA LYS A 81 -10.02 -9.46 -6.56
C LYS A 81 -10.83 -8.45 -7.37
N LEU A 82 -10.82 -7.17 -7.00
CA LEU A 82 -11.50 -6.12 -7.76
C LEU A 82 -11.01 -6.04 -9.22
N ILE A 83 -9.69 -6.07 -9.44
CA ILE A 83 -9.10 -6.06 -10.78
C ILE A 83 -9.61 -7.22 -11.65
N LYS A 84 -9.71 -8.42 -11.06
CA LYS A 84 -10.22 -9.60 -11.77
C LYS A 84 -11.73 -9.53 -12.01
N ASP A 85 -12.50 -9.10 -11.03
CA ASP A 85 -13.96 -9.04 -11.10
C ASP A 85 -14.44 -7.98 -12.12
N GLU A 86 -13.74 -6.84 -12.20
CA GLU A 86 -14.06 -5.75 -13.13
C GLU A 86 -13.40 -5.91 -14.51
N GLY A 87 -12.55 -6.93 -14.69
CA GLY A 87 -11.90 -7.23 -15.96
C GLY A 87 -10.84 -6.19 -16.38
N TYR A 88 -10.14 -5.60 -15.42
CA TYR A 88 -9.03 -4.67 -15.70
C TYR A 88 -7.81 -5.42 -16.27
N GLY A 89 -7.01 -4.71 -17.08
CA GLY A 89 -5.86 -5.31 -17.81
C GLY A 89 -4.64 -5.62 -16.95
N GLY A 90 -4.60 -5.15 -15.70
CA GLY A 90 -3.50 -5.37 -14.76
C GLY A 90 -3.44 -4.33 -13.65
N ALA A 91 -2.35 -4.35 -12.88
CA ALA A 91 -2.07 -3.40 -11.80
C ALA A 91 -0.79 -2.61 -12.10
N MET A 92 -0.71 -1.37 -11.63
CA MET A 92 0.51 -0.57 -11.64
C MET A 92 0.99 -0.36 -10.21
N ILE A 93 2.31 -0.47 -10.00
CA ILE A 93 2.94 -0.22 -8.71
C ILE A 93 3.88 0.99 -8.76
N TRP A 94 3.78 1.80 -7.72
CA TRP A 94 4.62 2.95 -7.43
C TRP A 94 5.10 2.84 -5.97
N SER A 95 6.33 2.41 -5.72
CA SER A 95 7.31 1.88 -6.67
C SER A 95 7.98 0.65 -6.05
N ILE A 96 8.61 -0.15 -6.91
CA ILE A 96 9.21 -1.43 -6.51
C ILE A 96 10.31 -1.28 -5.44
N ASP A 97 10.99 -0.13 -5.40
CA ASP A 97 12.01 0.20 -4.39
C ASP A 97 11.43 0.51 -3.00
N MET A 98 10.11 0.72 -2.89
CA MET A 98 9.41 0.92 -1.61
C MET A 98 8.77 -0.36 -1.05
N ASP A 99 8.87 -1.48 -1.76
CA ASP A 99 8.53 -2.82 -1.23
C ASP A 99 9.62 -3.27 -0.23
N ASP A 100 9.35 -4.32 0.55
CA ASP A 100 10.36 -4.95 1.41
C ASP A 100 11.33 -5.80 0.57
N PHE A 101 12.13 -5.14 -0.27
CA PHE A 101 13.06 -5.79 -1.19
C PHE A 101 14.23 -6.49 -0.50
N ASN A 102 14.47 -6.17 0.78
CA ASN A 102 15.47 -6.81 1.63
C ASN A 102 14.89 -7.96 2.48
N GLY A 103 13.57 -8.08 2.62
CA GLY A 103 12.94 -9.09 3.49
C GLY A 103 13.14 -8.80 4.98
N GLU A 104 13.28 -7.54 5.37
CA GLU A 104 13.46 -7.14 6.78
C GLU A 104 12.17 -7.33 7.60
N CYS A 105 11.04 -7.25 6.92
CA CYS A 105 9.72 -7.35 7.50
C CYS A 105 9.18 -8.77 7.50
N GLY A 106 9.69 -9.62 6.61
CA GLY A 106 9.47 -11.06 6.59
C GLY A 106 9.79 -11.62 5.22
N ASN A 107 8.80 -11.57 4.32
CA ASN A 107 8.95 -12.07 2.96
C ASN A 107 9.50 -10.97 2.06
N LYS A 108 10.58 -11.28 1.36
CA LYS A 108 11.17 -10.37 0.36
C LYS A 108 10.18 -10.08 -0.77
N ASN A 109 9.94 -8.81 -1.07
CA ASN A 109 8.99 -8.35 -2.09
C ASN A 109 7.56 -8.87 -1.87
N ALA A 110 7.08 -8.88 -0.62
CA ALA A 110 5.79 -9.46 -0.26
C ALA A 110 4.63 -8.89 -1.08
N LEU A 111 4.61 -7.57 -1.30
CA LEU A 111 3.53 -6.91 -2.03
C LEU A 111 3.57 -7.26 -3.52
N LEU A 112 4.76 -7.23 -4.12
CA LEU A 112 4.93 -7.65 -5.51
C LEU A 112 4.56 -9.13 -5.72
N GLN A 113 4.86 -10.00 -4.75
CA GLN A 113 4.47 -11.42 -4.82
C GLN A 113 2.95 -11.56 -4.88
N VAL A 114 2.19 -10.86 -4.04
CA VAL A 114 0.72 -10.88 -4.06
C VAL A 114 0.18 -10.49 -5.44
N ILE A 115 0.70 -9.41 -6.02
CA ILE A 115 0.27 -8.94 -7.35
C ILE A 115 0.59 -9.97 -8.43
N ASN A 116 1.82 -10.47 -8.43
CA ASN A 116 2.29 -11.44 -9.40
C ASN A 116 1.50 -12.75 -9.31
N ASP A 117 1.24 -13.25 -8.11
CA ASP A 117 0.49 -14.50 -7.92
C ASP A 117 -0.99 -14.41 -8.31
N ASN A 118 -1.56 -13.19 -8.30
CA ASN A 118 -2.95 -12.98 -8.70
C ASN A 118 -3.14 -12.65 -10.18
N LEU A 119 -2.10 -12.15 -10.86
CA LEU A 119 -2.15 -11.73 -12.27
C LEU A 119 -1.37 -12.67 -13.20
N LYS A 120 -0.69 -13.70 -12.68
CA LYS A 120 -0.10 -14.78 -13.48
C LYS A 120 -1.19 -15.55 -14.24
N CYS A 121 -0.90 -15.84 -15.50
CA CYS A 121 -1.66 -16.77 -16.34
C CYS A 121 -1.23 -18.22 -16.10
#